data_AF-A0A5J6LK20-F1
#
_entry.id   AF-A0A5J6LK20-F1
#
_cell.length_a   1.000
_cell.length_b   1.000
_cell.length_c   1.000
_cell.angle_alpha   90.00
_cell.angle_beta   90.00
_cell.angle_gamma   90.00
#
_symmetry.space_group_name_H-M   'P 1'
#
loop_
_entity.id
_entity.type
_entity.pdbx_description
1 polymer ?
#
loop_
_entity_poly.entity_id
_entity_poly.type
_entity_poly.pdbx_seq_one_letter_code
_entity_poly.pdbx_strand_id
1 'polypeptide(L)' 'MYKIAVFGKPGSGKSTLSKALATATGIPLHQLDSIVYQKNGELADRKTFDEAHENILSSESWIIDGFGPIDSFSQRPLC' A
#
# COMPACT_ATOMS: atom_id res chain seq x y z
N MET A 1 14.49 9.75 -2.17
CA MET A 1 13.60 8.92 -1.32
C MET A 1 12.17 9.27 -1.70
N TYR A 2 11.36 8.32 -2.18
CA TYR A 2 9.99 8.58 -2.66
C TYR A 2 9.00 7.65 -1.94
N LYS A 3 8.16 8.21 -1.09
CA LYS A 3 7.12 7.49 -0.33
C LYS A 3 5.77 8.07 -0.74
N ILE A 4 4.95 7.27 -1.42
CA ILE A 4 3.74 7.76 -2.09
C ILE A 4 2.54 6.94 -1.62
N ALA A 5 1.62 7.57 -0.89
CA ALA A 5 0.35 6.96 -0.52
C ALA A 5 -0.74 7.39 -1.50
N VAL A 6 -1.49 6.42 -2.06
CA VAL A 6 -2.58 6.65 -3.00
C VAL A 6 -3.90 6.21 -2.37
N PHE A 7 -4.84 7.15 -2.27
CA PHE A 7 -6.15 6.95 -1.64
C PHE A 7 -7.24 7.79 -2.34
N GLY A 8 -8.50 7.42 -2.13
CA GLY A 8 -9.66 8.09 -2.72
C GLY A 8 -10.83 7.14 -3.01
N LYS A 9 -11.95 7.69 -3.49
CA LYS A 9 -13.22 6.95 -3.66
C LYS A 9 -13.08 5.77 -4.63
N PRO A 10 -13.80 4.64 -4.44
CA PRO A 10 -13.90 3.58 -5.45
C PRO A 10 -14.26 4.13 -6.84
N GLY A 11 -13.66 3.55 -7.88
CA GLY A 11 -13.89 3.99 -9.27
C GLY A 11 -13.11 5.24 -9.73
N SER A 12 -12.36 5.92 -8.85
CA SER A 12 -11.63 7.16 -9.21
C SER A 12 -10.33 6.95 -10.01
N GLY A 13 -10.00 5.74 -10.45
CA GLY A 13 -8.80 5.45 -11.24
C GLY A 13 -7.48 5.30 -10.47
N LYS A 14 -7.47 5.33 -9.13
CA LYS A 14 -6.27 5.16 -8.27
C LYS A 14 -5.37 4.01 -8.67
N SER A 15 -5.94 2.82 -8.86
CA SER A 15 -5.15 1.64 -9.20
C SER A 15 -4.59 1.67 -10.62
N THR A 16 -5.19 2.45 -11.51
CA THR A 16 -4.61 2.74 -12.82
C THR A 16 -3.43 3.69 -12.67
N LEU A 17 -3.58 4.76 -11.88
CA LEU A 17 -2.53 5.74 -11.61
C LEU A 17 -1.33 5.09 -10.89
N SER A 18 -1.56 4.32 -9.84
CA SER A 18 -0.50 3.69 -9.03
C SER A 18 0.33 2.71 -9.85
N LYS A 19 -0.32 1.91 -10.71
CA LYS A 19 0.36 1.02 -11.67
C LYS A 19 1.18 1.80 -12.69
N ALA A 20 0.59 2.81 -13.33
CA ALA A 20 1.30 3.62 -14.32
C ALA A 20 2.52 4.34 -13.69
N LEU A 21 2.36 4.87 -12.48
CA LEU A 21 3.43 5.53 -11.74
C LEU A 21 4.56 4.56 -11.39
N ALA A 22 4.23 3.36 -10.91
CA ALA A 22 5.21 2.32 -10.61
C ALA A 22 5.99 1.91 -11.86
N THR A 23 5.31 1.70 -12.99
CA THR A 23 5.95 1.40 -14.28
C THR A 23 6.86 2.54 -14.74
N ALA A 24 6.42 3.78 -14.62
CA ALA A 24 7.18 4.94 -15.10
C ALA A 24 8.41 5.27 -14.23
N THR A 25 8.35 4.99 -12.93
CA THR A 25 9.39 5.38 -11.95
C THR A 25 10.27 4.23 -11.49
N GLY A 26 9.84 2.98 -11.70
CA GLY A 26 10.48 1.80 -11.12
C GLY A 26 10.27 1.65 -9.61
N ILE A 27 9.47 2.50 -8.96
CA ILE A 27 9.21 2.42 -7.53
C ILE A 27 8.29 1.21 -7.24
N PRO A 28 8.59 0.37 -6.22
CA PRO A 28 7.76 -0.76 -5.84
C PRO A 28 6.33 -0.36 -5.48
N LEU A 29 5.34 -1.03 -6.10
CA LEU A 29 3.92 -0.86 -5.81
C LEU A 29 3.43 -1.95 -4.86
N HIS A 30 2.79 -1.52 -3.77
CA HIS A 30 2.18 -2.37 -2.77
C HIS A 30 0.68 -2.04 -2.69
N GLN A 31 -0.15 -2.95 -3.21
CA GLN A 31 -1.60 -2.85 -3.07
C GLN A 31 -2.01 -3.40 -1.72
N LEU A 32 -2.66 -2.58 -0.89
CA LEU A 32 -2.99 -2.96 0.49
C LEU A 32 -3.96 -4.13 0.58
N ASP A 33 -4.89 -4.26 -0.36
CA ASP A 33 -5.82 -5.39 -0.38
C ASP A 33 -5.05 -6.72 -0.50
N SER A 34 -3.92 -6.75 -1.20
CA SER A 34 -3.06 -7.95 -1.29
C SER A 34 -2.22 -8.24 -0.04
N ILE A 35 -2.17 -7.30 0.90
CA ILE A 35 -1.51 -7.46 2.21
C ILE A 35 -2.57 -7.85 3.26
N VAL A 36 -3.76 -7.27 3.16
CA VAL A 36 -4.91 -7.55 4.03
C VAL A 36 -5.50 -8.93 3.77
N TYR A 37 -5.49 -9.40 2.52
CA TYR A 37 -6.02 -10.71 2.15
C TYR A 37 -4.89 -11.65 1.73
N GLN A 38 -4.88 -12.83 2.33
CA GLN A 38 -4.05 -13.95 1.92
C GLN A 38 -4.44 -14.42 0.51
N LYS A 39 -3.58 -15.23 -0.13
CA LYS A 39 -3.85 -15.77 -1.48
C LYS A 39 -5.12 -16.61 -1.57
N ASN A 40 -5.57 -17.19 -0.45
CA ASN A 40 -6.82 -17.95 -0.34
C ASN A 40 -8.04 -17.05 -0.12
N GLY A 41 -7.88 -15.72 -0.06
CA GLY A 41 -8.95 -14.75 0.18
C GLY A 41 -9.30 -14.55 1.65
N GLU A 42 -8.64 -15.22 2.58
CA GLU A 42 -8.83 -15.00 4.01
C GLU A 42 -8.13 -13.72 4.46
N LEU A 43 -8.69 -13.06 5.48
CA LEU A 43 -8.02 -11.94 6.11
C LEU A 43 -6.71 -12.41 6.73
N ALA A 44 -5.61 -11.72 6.43
CA ALA A 44 -4.39 -11.83 7.20
C ALA A 44 -4.68 -11.43 8.64
N ASP A 45 -4.10 -12.15 9.60
CA ASP A 45 -4.18 -11.71 10.99
C ASP A 45 -3.45 -10.36 11.14
N ARG A 46 -3.84 -9.63 12.19
CA ARG A 46 -3.35 -8.26 12.41
C ARG A 46 -1.83 -8.20 12.49
N LYS A 47 -1.19 -9.19 13.11
CA LYS A 47 0.27 -9.22 13.30
C LYS A 47 0.97 -9.42 11.96
N THR A 48 0.50 -10.35 11.14
CA THR A 48 1.02 -10.59 9.79
C THR A 48 0.89 -9.34 8.90
N PHE A 49 -0.25 -8.66 8.97
CA PHE A 49 -0.43 -7.39 8.27
C PHE A 49 0.55 -6.32 8.75
N ASP A 50 0.65 -6.12 10.06
CA ASP A 50 1.50 -5.08 10.67
C ASP A 50 2.98 -5.33 10.31
N GLU A 51 3.47 -6.57 10.40
CA GLU A 51 4.84 -6.94 10.01
C GLU A 51 5.11 -6.67 8.52
N ALA A 52 4.18 -7.05 7.64
CA ALA A 52 4.32 -6.79 6.20
C ALA A 52 4.31 -5.28 5.90
N HIS A 53 3.45 -4.52 6.59
CA HIS A 53 3.34 -3.07 6.43
C HIS A 53 4.60 -2.35 6.92
N GLU A 54 5.13 -2.71 8.09
CA GLU A 54 6.39 -2.17 8.63
C GLU A 54 7.58 -2.44 7.70
N ASN A 55 7.65 -3.64 7.11
CA ASN A 55 8.68 -4.00 6.13
C ASN A 55 8.62 -3.12 4.86
N ILE A 56 7.43 -2.73 4.43
CA ILE A 56 7.28 -1.78 3.31
C ILE A 56 7.71 -0.38 3.75
N LEU A 57 7.28 0.07 4.94
CA LEU A 57 7.59 1.42 5.44
C LEU A 57 9.08 1.66 5.67
N SER A 58 9.83 0.62 6.02
CA SER A 58 11.28 0.64 6.22
C SER A 58 12.07 0.72 4.91
N SER A 59 11.43 0.45 3.77
CA SER A 59 12.08 0.57 2.45
C SER A 59 12.32 2.03 2.05
N GLU A 60 13.38 2.25 1.26
CA GLU A 60 13.79 3.57 0.75
C GLU A 60 12.74 4.24 -0.15
N SER A 61 11.92 3.44 -0.84
CA SER A 61 10.87 3.96 -1.72
C SER A 61 9.72 2.97 -1.87
N TRP A 62 8.50 3.49 -1.93
CA TRP A 62 7.30 2.69 -2.11
C TRP A 62 6.13 3.53 -2.64
N ILE A 63 5.23 2.87 -3.35
CA ILE A 63 3.88 3.33 -3.64
C ILE A 63 2.93 2.39 -2.90
N ILE A 64 2.11 2.91 -2.00
CA ILE A 64 1.07 2.16 -1.31
C ILE A 64 -0.29 2.60 -1.85
N ASP A 65 -1.05 1.68 -2.44
CA ASP A 65 -2.40 1.92 -2.96
C ASP A 65 -3.44 1.23 -2.07
N GLY A 66 -4.29 2.03 -1.43
CA GLY A 66 -5.38 1.55 -0.57
C GLY A 66 -5.39 2.16 0.83
N PHE A 67 -6.47 1.90 1.56
CA PHE A 67 -6.67 2.45 2.90
C PHE A 67 -6.10 1.52 3.99
N GLY A 68 -6.40 0.21 3.94
CA GLY A 68 -5.99 -0.74 4.97
C GLY A 68 -6.64 -0.46 6.34
N PRO A 69 -6.16 -1.09 7.42
CA PRO A 69 -6.56 -0.78 8.80
C PRO A 69 -6.25 0.68 9.15
N ILE A 70 -7.11 1.31 9.96
CA ILE A 70 -7.02 2.74 10.25
C ILE A 70 -5.70 3.14 10.94
N ASP A 71 -5.16 2.30 11.82
CA ASP A 71 -3.90 2.58 12.51
C ASP A 71 -2.70 2.59 11.56
N SER A 72 -2.75 1.79 10.49
CA SER A 72 -1.69 1.73 9.47
C SER A 72 -1.63 2.99 8.59
N PHE A 73 -2.69 3.80 8.63
CA PHE A 73 -2.76 5.04 7.85
C PHE A 73 -1.87 6.13 8.46
N SER A 74 -1.89 6.30 9.79
CA SER A 74 -1.12 7.34 10.48
C SER A 74 0.39 7.10 10.46
N GLN A 75 0.83 5.88 10.17
CA GLN A 75 2.24 5.49 10.06
C GLN A 75 2.86 5.86 8.71
N ARG A 76 2.04 6.20 7.71
CA ARG A 76 2.52 6.61 6.39
C ARG A 76 2.88 8.09 6.44
N PRO A 77 4.08 8.49 5.98
CA PRO A 77 4.41 9.89 5.86
C PRO A 77 3.43 10.53 4.88
N LEU A 78 2.60 11.43 5.41
CA LEU A 78 1.78 12.31 4.61
C LEU A 78 2.69 13.45 4.16
N CYS A 79 2.93 13.52 2.86
CA CYS A 79 3.56 14.66 2.22
C CYS A 79 2.72 15.93 2.46
#